data_AF-A0A4U3I6F1-F1
#
_entry.id   AF-A0A4U3I6F1-F1
#
_cell.length_a   1.000
_cell.length_b   1.000
_cell.length_c   1.000
_cell.angle_alpha   90.00
_cell.angle_beta   90.00
_cell.angle_gamma   90.00
#
_symmetry.space_group_name_H-M   'P 1'
#
loop_
_entity.id
_entity.type
_entity.pdbx_description
1 polymer ?
#
loop_
_entity_poly.entity_id
_entity_poly.type
_entity_poly.pdbx_seq_one_letter_code
_entity_poly.pdbx_strand_id
1 'polypeptide(L)'
;MANIEVLGGPGNWTGFRVRIYNNYTIKPVGRWFAGIFGGAPVAQFGARILGPGQKVIFDTGTPAALFVRATNTWTFTGSGQTGQGQTITYFQAPFAMAEDEYVLINNMGVGVNTIGVESNRQIGFFWDYPNRLINVGAVGIPGYNASFLGITIVVARMTS
;
A
#
# COMPACT_ATOMS: atom_id res chain seq x y z
N MET A 1 6.48 -12.08 1.01
CA MET A 1 5.49 -10.98 1.12
C MET A 1 5.98 -9.93 2.10
N ALA A 2 5.54 -8.70 1.96
CA ALA A 2 5.79 -7.66 2.94
C ALA A 2 4.58 -7.57 3.88
N ASN A 3 4.76 -7.70 5.19
CA ASN A 3 3.69 -7.44 6.18
C ASN A 3 3.95 -6.09 6.85
N ILE A 4 2.95 -5.22 6.87
CA ILE A 4 3.05 -3.93 7.56
C ILE A 4 2.70 -4.11 9.03
N GLU A 5 3.58 -3.63 9.88
CA GLU A 5 3.25 -3.40 11.28
C GLU A 5 3.13 -1.91 11.54
N VAL A 6 1.99 -1.52 12.11
CA VAL A 6 1.78 -0.18 12.65
C VAL A 6 2.37 -0.12 14.05
N LEU A 7 3.14 0.94 14.33
CA LEU A 7 3.70 1.22 15.64
C LEU A 7 2.86 2.28 16.35
N GLY A 8 2.53 2.02 17.62
CA GLY A 8 1.57 2.84 18.38
C GLY A 8 0.12 2.43 18.12
N GLY A 9 -0.82 3.37 18.32
CA GLY A 9 -2.26 3.11 18.21
C GLY A 9 -3.04 4.33 17.71
N PRO A 10 -4.36 4.21 17.50
CA PRO A 10 -5.22 5.34 17.13
C PRO A 10 -5.04 6.51 18.09
N GLY A 11 -4.71 7.70 17.57
CA GLY A 11 -4.44 8.90 18.38
C GLY A 11 -3.03 9.00 18.97
N ASN A 12 -2.21 7.95 18.90
CA ASN A 12 -0.80 7.95 19.30
C ASN A 12 0.03 7.07 18.35
N TRP A 13 -0.13 7.32 17.05
CA TRP A 13 0.59 6.60 16.00
C TRP A 13 2.03 7.13 15.94
N THR A 14 3.00 6.22 15.96
CA THR A 14 4.43 6.58 16.00
C THR A 14 5.19 6.17 14.74
N GLY A 15 4.59 5.34 13.89
CA GLY A 15 5.19 4.93 12.64
C GLY A 15 4.67 3.61 12.10
N PHE A 16 5.41 3.06 11.14
CA PHE A 16 5.20 1.71 10.63
C PHE A 16 6.55 1.07 10.30
N ARG A 17 6.58 -0.27 10.24
CA ARG A 17 7.69 -1.00 9.62
C ARG A 17 7.18 -2.05 8.64
N VAL A 18 7.97 -2.27 7.58
CA VAL A 18 7.68 -3.28 6.57
C VAL A 18 8.52 -4.51 6.88
N ARG A 19 7.87 -5.60 7.26
CA ARG A 19 8.53 -6.87 7.64
C ARG A 19 8.61 -7.83 6.46
N ILE A 20 9.69 -8.58 6.43
CA ILE A 20 9.86 -9.73 5.54
C ILE A 20 8.95 -10.85 6.06
N TYR A 21 8.09 -11.41 5.21
CA TYR A 21 7.16 -12.48 5.58
C TYR A 21 7.85 -13.80 5.89
N ASN A 22 8.94 -14.14 5.20
CA ASN A 22 9.82 -15.27 5.53
C ASN A 22 11.20 -15.07 4.88
N ASN A 23 12.19 -15.87 5.25
CA ASN A 23 13.55 -15.78 4.69
C ASN A 23 13.68 -16.35 3.26
N TYR A 24 12.67 -17.08 2.78
CA TYR A 24 12.66 -17.77 1.48
C TYR A 24 11.90 -17.00 0.39
N THR A 25 11.24 -15.90 0.75
CA THR A 25 10.44 -15.05 -0.14
C THR A 25 11.03 -13.64 -0.14
N ILE A 26 10.72 -12.92 -1.20
CA ILE A 26 11.30 -11.65 -1.60
C ILE A 26 11.20 -10.59 -0.47
N LYS A 27 12.31 -9.87 -0.25
CA LYS A 27 12.46 -8.77 0.70
C LYS A 27 11.61 -7.56 0.26
N PRO A 28 11.01 -6.79 1.18
CA PRO A 28 10.38 -5.52 0.84
C PRO A 28 11.47 -4.51 0.46
N VAL A 29 11.80 -4.44 -0.82
CA VAL A 29 12.74 -3.46 -1.35
C VAL A 29 11.92 -2.25 -1.79
N GLY A 30 12.19 -1.05 -1.29
CA GLY A 30 11.62 0.19 -1.81
C GLY A 30 11.30 1.25 -0.76
N ARG A 31 10.83 2.40 -1.25
CA ARG A 31 10.51 3.58 -0.42
C ARG A 31 9.00 3.66 -0.19
N TRP A 32 8.63 3.85 1.06
CA TRP A 32 7.24 3.75 1.53
C TRP A 32 6.89 5.00 2.31
N PHE A 33 5.63 5.42 2.22
CA PHE A 33 5.11 6.48 3.08
C PHE A 33 3.70 6.14 3.56
N ALA A 34 3.38 6.63 4.75
CA ALA A 34 2.03 6.65 5.29
C ALA A 34 1.50 8.07 5.17
N GLY A 35 0.24 8.20 4.74
CA GLY A 35 -0.41 9.50 4.60
C GLY A 35 -1.80 9.48 5.19
N ILE A 36 -2.24 10.62 5.72
CA ILE A 36 -3.63 10.89 6.05
C ILE A 36 -4.16 11.96 5.10
N PHE A 37 -5.43 11.84 4.71
CA PHE A 37 -6.11 12.88 3.95
C PHE A 37 -6.62 13.94 4.93
N GLY A 38 -5.84 14.99 5.14
CA GLY A 38 -6.21 16.11 6.03
C GLY A 38 -5.12 17.16 6.14
N GLY A 39 -5.50 18.35 6.62
CA GLY A 39 -4.55 19.44 6.89
C GLY A 39 -4.04 19.41 8.33
N ALA A 40 -2.80 19.85 8.53
CA ALA A 40 -2.21 20.10 9.84
C ALA A 40 -1.96 21.61 10.00
N PRO A 41 -2.31 22.24 11.15
CA PRO A 41 -2.20 23.69 11.33
C PRO A 41 -0.75 24.13 11.60
N VAL A 42 0.16 23.92 10.66
CA VAL A 42 1.61 24.10 10.87
C VAL A 42 2.18 25.38 10.26
N ALA A 43 1.50 26.02 9.31
CA ALA A 43 1.97 27.28 8.75
C ALA A 43 1.97 28.43 9.78
N GLN A 44 3.07 29.19 9.81
CA GLN A 44 3.13 30.50 10.48
C GLN A 44 2.51 31.61 9.63
N PHE A 45 2.60 31.50 8.30
CA PHE A 45 2.05 32.44 7.34
C PHE A 45 1.42 31.68 6.16
N GLY A 46 0.31 32.21 5.62
CA GLY A 46 -0.34 31.65 4.43
C GLY A 46 -1.86 31.50 4.58
N ALA A 47 -2.42 30.47 3.96
CA ALA A 47 -3.86 30.23 3.91
C ALA A 47 -4.25 28.93 4.62
N ARG A 48 -5.36 28.99 5.36
CA ARG A 48 -5.97 27.83 6.04
C ARG A 48 -7.45 27.80 5.73
N ILE A 49 -7.95 26.63 5.36
CA ILE A 49 -9.38 26.40 5.16
C ILE A 49 -9.86 25.45 6.25
N LEU A 50 -10.93 25.88 6.92
CA LEU A 50 -11.60 25.10 7.96
C LEU A 50 -12.93 24.57 7.40
N GLY A 51 -13.18 23.29 7.64
CA GLY A 51 -14.48 22.66 7.41
C GLY A 51 -15.40 22.79 8.62
N PRO A 52 -16.53 22.07 8.62
CA PRO A 52 -17.46 22.00 9.76
C PRO A 52 -16.75 21.61 11.06
N GLY A 53 -17.16 22.22 12.18
CA GLY A 53 -16.55 21.97 13.50
C GLY A 53 -15.11 22.47 13.63
N GLN A 54 -14.71 23.47 12.83
CA GLN A 54 -13.36 24.06 12.82
C GLN A 54 -12.24 23.06 12.48
N LYS A 55 -12.56 21.93 11.85
CA LYS A 55 -11.56 20.96 11.40
C LYS A 55 -10.74 21.54 10.26
N VAL A 56 -9.40 21.50 10.38
CA VAL A 56 -8.50 21.92 9.30
C VAL A 56 -8.63 20.94 8.14
N ILE A 57 -9.06 21.45 6.99
CA ILE A 57 -9.14 20.67 5.73
C ILE A 57 -8.00 21.02 4.77
N PHE A 58 -7.40 22.21 4.94
CA PHE A 58 -6.23 22.65 4.19
C PHE A 58 -5.43 23.66 5.01
N ASP A 59 -4.10 23.60 4.91
CA ASP A 59 -3.16 24.59 5.45
C ASP A 59 -1.93 24.62 4.54
N THR A 60 -1.47 25.81 4.15
CA THR A 60 -0.35 25.99 3.20
C THR A 60 0.96 25.37 3.67
N GLY A 61 1.15 25.18 4.96
CA GLY A 61 2.35 24.57 5.53
C GLY A 61 2.24 23.05 5.65
N THR A 62 1.07 22.45 5.39
CA THR A 62 0.90 21.00 5.45
C THR A 62 1.72 20.34 4.33
N PRO A 63 2.67 19.45 4.65
CA PRO A 63 3.38 18.68 3.62
C PRO A 63 2.38 17.89 2.77
N ALA A 64 2.45 18.07 1.45
CA ALA A 64 1.60 17.38 0.51
C ALA A 64 2.38 16.26 -0.20
N ALA A 65 1.74 15.10 -0.33
CA ALA A 65 2.21 14.05 -1.22
C ALA A 65 1.62 14.30 -2.62
N LEU A 66 2.46 14.54 -3.61
CA LEU A 66 2.01 14.67 -4.99
C LEU A 66 1.90 13.28 -5.60
N PHE A 67 0.68 12.77 -5.77
CA PHE A 67 0.47 11.50 -6.47
C PHE A 67 0.84 11.66 -7.94
N VAL A 68 1.87 10.95 -8.37
CA VAL A 68 2.43 11.06 -9.72
C VAL A 68 1.92 9.96 -10.63
N ARG A 69 1.61 8.78 -10.08
CA ARG A 69 1.17 7.61 -10.85
C ARG A 69 0.26 6.70 -10.04
N ALA A 70 -0.62 6.01 -10.77
CA ALA A 70 -1.46 4.97 -10.24
C ALA A 70 -1.50 3.77 -11.20
N THR A 71 -1.67 2.56 -10.66
CA THR A 71 -1.95 1.35 -11.45
C THR A 71 -3.07 0.55 -10.82
N ASN A 72 -3.99 0.07 -11.65
CA ASN A 72 -5.08 -0.84 -11.29
C ASN A 72 -5.16 -2.04 -12.23
N THR A 73 -4.19 -2.21 -13.14
CA THR A 73 -4.18 -3.26 -14.14
C THR A 73 -3.25 -4.39 -13.69
N TRP A 74 -3.85 -5.52 -13.33
CA TRP A 74 -3.15 -6.67 -12.76
C TRP A 74 -3.18 -7.86 -13.70
N THR A 75 -2.01 -8.46 -13.92
CA THR A 75 -1.85 -9.72 -14.66
C THR A 75 -1.65 -10.85 -13.66
N PHE A 76 -2.51 -11.87 -13.69
CA PHE A 76 -2.31 -13.08 -12.91
C PHE A 76 -1.07 -13.84 -13.41
N THR A 77 -0.20 -14.25 -12.49
CA THR A 77 1.08 -14.92 -12.80
C THR A 77 1.14 -16.35 -12.30
N GLY A 78 0.25 -16.74 -11.39
CA GLY A 78 0.18 -18.10 -10.88
C GLY A 78 -0.38 -18.18 -9.47
N SER A 79 -0.50 -19.40 -8.98
CA SER A 79 -0.90 -19.69 -7.62
C SER A 79 -0.10 -20.84 -7.01
N GLY A 80 -0.17 -20.95 -5.70
CA GLY A 80 0.49 -22.00 -4.93
C GLY A 80 -0.12 -22.13 -3.54
N GLN A 81 0.66 -22.75 -2.65
CA GLN A 81 0.30 -22.96 -1.25
C GLN A 81 1.35 -22.31 -0.35
N THR A 82 0.93 -21.68 0.74
CA THR A 82 1.84 -21.26 1.81
C THR A 82 2.29 -22.48 2.61
N GLY A 83 3.34 -22.34 3.43
CA GLY A 83 3.77 -23.40 4.36
C GLY A 83 2.73 -23.78 5.42
N GLN A 84 1.63 -23.03 5.51
CA GLN A 84 0.49 -23.28 6.41
C GLN A 84 -0.72 -23.89 5.66
N GLY A 85 -0.56 -24.25 4.37
CA GLY A 85 -1.63 -24.84 3.54
C GLY A 85 -2.65 -23.84 2.99
N GLN A 86 -2.40 -22.53 3.13
CA GLN A 86 -3.28 -21.50 2.58
C GLN A 86 -3.02 -21.28 1.09
N THR A 87 -4.05 -20.93 0.33
CA THR A 87 -3.86 -20.59 -1.08
C THR A 87 -3.22 -19.22 -1.20
N ILE A 88 -2.19 -19.11 -2.04
CA ILE A 88 -1.50 -17.87 -2.37
C ILE A 88 -1.59 -17.66 -3.88
N THR A 89 -2.09 -16.50 -4.30
CA THR A 89 -2.12 -16.12 -5.72
C THR A 89 -1.25 -14.90 -5.97
N TYR A 90 -0.63 -14.87 -7.15
CA TYR A 90 0.33 -13.86 -7.53
C TYR A 90 -0.17 -13.04 -8.72
N PHE A 91 -0.01 -11.72 -8.61
CA PHE A 91 -0.33 -10.78 -9.67
C PHE A 91 0.83 -9.84 -9.88
N GLN A 92 1.00 -9.36 -11.11
CA GLN A 92 1.99 -8.34 -11.45
C GLN A 92 1.35 -7.19 -12.23
N ALA A 93 1.89 -6.00 -12.07
CA ALA A 93 1.57 -4.85 -12.91
C ALA A 93 2.86 -4.16 -13.36
N PRO A 94 2.92 -3.66 -14.61
CA PRO A 94 4.03 -2.84 -15.07
C PRO A 94 4.10 -1.57 -14.23
N PHE A 95 5.24 -1.35 -13.59
CA PHE A 95 5.42 -0.21 -12.70
C PHE A 95 6.90 0.14 -12.54
N ALA A 96 7.34 1.18 -13.24
CA ALA A 96 8.73 1.63 -13.24
C ALA A 96 8.96 2.72 -12.18
N MET A 97 9.22 2.38 -10.92
CA MET A 97 9.53 3.37 -9.86
C MET A 97 10.77 4.20 -10.22
N ALA A 98 10.66 5.52 -10.08
CA ALA A 98 11.81 6.41 -10.05
C ALA A 98 12.45 6.40 -8.64
N GLU A 99 13.69 6.86 -8.53
CA GLU A 99 14.45 6.82 -7.27
C GLU A 99 13.86 7.72 -6.18
N ASP A 100 13.12 8.77 -6.55
CA ASP A 100 12.54 9.79 -5.69
C ASP A 100 11.04 9.59 -5.38
N GLU A 101 10.50 8.42 -5.73
CA GLU A 101 9.10 8.09 -5.52
C GLU A 101 8.88 7.22 -4.29
N TYR A 102 7.70 7.35 -3.69
CA TYR A 102 7.29 6.64 -2.49
C TYR A 102 5.92 6.00 -2.71
N VAL A 103 5.75 4.78 -2.23
CA VAL A 103 4.49 4.04 -2.35
C VAL A 103 3.64 4.27 -1.12
N LEU A 104 2.36 4.60 -1.32
CA LEU A 104 1.43 4.79 -0.22
C LEU A 104 1.09 3.44 0.41
N ILE A 105 1.46 3.27 1.68
CA ILE A 105 1.22 2.00 2.39
C ILE A 105 -0.24 1.75 2.73
N ASN A 106 -1.08 2.79 2.72
CA ASN A 106 -2.51 2.65 3.00
C ASN A 106 -3.18 1.65 2.05
N ASN A 107 -2.63 1.44 0.85
CA ASN A 107 -3.09 0.44 -0.12
C ASN A 107 -2.93 -1.00 0.40
N MET A 108 -2.00 -1.27 1.33
CA MET A 108 -1.80 -2.59 1.93
C MET A 108 -2.70 -2.87 3.13
N GLY A 109 -3.33 -1.85 3.70
CA GLY A 109 -4.25 -2.00 4.83
C GLY A 109 -5.65 -2.48 4.42
N VAL A 110 -5.96 -2.45 3.12
CA VAL A 110 -7.27 -2.85 2.59
C VAL A 110 -7.23 -4.34 2.26
N GLY A 111 -7.86 -5.16 3.11
CA GLY A 111 -8.11 -6.57 2.76
C GLY A 111 -9.00 -6.65 1.53
N VAL A 112 -8.73 -7.62 0.65
CA VAL A 112 -9.52 -7.78 -0.59
C VAL A 112 -10.38 -9.03 -0.48
N ASN A 113 -11.66 -8.88 -0.78
CA ASN A 113 -12.59 -9.99 -0.83
C ASN A 113 -12.47 -10.74 -2.15
N THR A 114 -12.62 -12.06 -2.08
CA THR A 114 -12.73 -12.89 -3.28
C THR A 114 -14.17 -12.83 -3.79
N ILE A 115 -14.39 -12.52 -5.06
CA ILE A 115 -15.75 -12.62 -5.63
C ILE A 115 -16.18 -14.09 -5.60
N GLY A 116 -17.38 -14.36 -5.08
CA GLY A 116 -17.93 -15.71 -4.96
C GLY A 116 -17.55 -16.46 -3.68
N VAL A 117 -16.71 -15.88 -2.81
CA VAL A 117 -16.44 -16.41 -1.48
C VAL A 117 -16.22 -15.26 -0.50
N GLU A 118 -17.00 -15.19 0.58
CA GLU A 118 -16.88 -14.16 1.63
C GLU A 118 -15.63 -14.37 2.52
N SER A 119 -14.46 -14.45 1.90
CA SER A 119 -13.16 -14.53 2.57
C SER A 119 -12.33 -13.32 2.20
N ASN A 120 -11.86 -12.63 3.23
CA ASN A 120 -10.82 -11.63 3.13
C ASN A 120 -9.48 -12.31 2.73
N ARG A 121 -8.74 -11.66 1.84
CA ARG A 121 -7.36 -12.02 1.52
C ARG A 121 -6.40 -11.01 2.10
N GLN A 122 -5.38 -11.52 2.77
CA GLN A 122 -4.23 -10.70 3.15
C GLN A 122 -3.39 -10.42 1.90
N ILE A 123 -3.05 -9.15 1.67
CA ILE A 123 -2.24 -8.72 0.54
C ILE A 123 -0.87 -8.25 1.02
N GLY A 124 0.16 -8.64 0.25
CA GLY A 124 1.49 -8.06 0.36
C GLY A 124 2.00 -7.65 -1.02
N PHE A 125 2.70 -6.52 -1.08
CA PHE A 125 3.37 -6.03 -2.29
C PHE A 125 4.87 -6.25 -2.20
N PHE A 126 5.52 -6.39 -3.35
CA PHE A 126 6.95 -6.33 -3.46
C PHE A 126 7.37 -5.80 -4.83
N TRP A 127 8.53 -5.15 -4.85
CA TRP A 127 9.08 -4.51 -6.03
C TRP A 127 10.12 -5.39 -6.69
N ASP A 128 9.98 -5.54 -8.01
CA ASP A 128 11.01 -6.08 -8.88
C ASP A 128 11.59 -4.91 -9.68
N TYR A 129 12.64 -4.31 -9.12
CA TYR A 129 13.33 -3.17 -9.71
C TYR A 129 13.95 -3.49 -11.09
N PRO A 130 14.69 -4.61 -11.26
CA PRO A 130 15.24 -4.98 -12.56
C PRO A 130 14.18 -5.08 -13.66
N ASN A 131 13.04 -5.73 -13.37
CA ASN A 131 12.00 -5.94 -14.38
C ASN A 131 10.96 -4.80 -14.44
N ARG A 132 11.05 -3.79 -13.56
CA ARG A 132 10.10 -2.67 -13.45
C ARG A 132 8.67 -3.16 -13.25
N LEU A 133 8.51 -4.11 -12.32
CA LEU A 133 7.22 -4.69 -11.98
C LEU A 133 6.91 -4.45 -10.51
N ILE A 134 5.63 -4.19 -10.24
CA ILE A 134 5.09 -4.48 -8.91
C ILE A 134 4.49 -5.87 -8.92
N ASN A 135 4.71 -6.60 -7.84
CA ASN A 135 4.07 -7.86 -7.60
C ASN A 135 3.21 -7.82 -6.35
N VAL A 136 2.12 -8.57 -6.40
CA VAL A 136 1.18 -8.77 -5.31
C VAL A 136 1.09 -10.25 -5.01
N GLY A 137 1.23 -10.60 -3.74
CA GLY A 137 0.79 -11.87 -3.21
C GLY A 137 -0.51 -11.69 -2.43
N ALA A 138 -1.55 -12.45 -2.78
CA ALA A 138 -2.82 -12.47 -2.07
C ALA A 138 -3.03 -13.85 -1.41
N VAL A 139 -2.94 -13.89 -0.08
CA VAL A 139 -3.17 -15.10 0.71
C VAL A 139 -4.62 -15.18 1.11
N GLY A 140 -5.27 -16.30 0.80
CA GLY A 140 -6.65 -16.56 1.17
C GLY A 140 -6.85 -17.98 1.70
N ILE A 141 -8.11 -18.36 1.84
CA ILE A 141 -8.47 -19.70 2.30
C ILE A 141 -8.01 -20.81 1.32
N PRO A 142 -7.69 -22.01 1.84
CA PRO A 142 -7.28 -23.16 1.03
C PRO A 142 -8.31 -23.51 -0.05
N GLY A 143 -7.84 -23.90 -1.24
CA GLY A 143 -8.69 -24.36 -2.35
C GLY A 143 -9.29 -23.27 -3.24
N TYR A 144 -9.20 -22.00 -2.84
CA TYR A 144 -9.75 -20.89 -3.63
C TYR A 144 -8.65 -20.02 -4.23
N ASN A 145 -8.57 -19.97 -5.56
CA ASN A 145 -7.65 -19.10 -6.30
C ASN A 145 -8.38 -17.83 -6.77
N ALA A 146 -7.73 -16.68 -6.61
CA ALA A 146 -8.17 -15.46 -7.29
C ALA A 146 -7.50 -15.35 -8.67
N SER A 147 -8.28 -15.09 -9.71
CA SER A 147 -7.82 -14.86 -11.09
C SER A 147 -7.86 -13.37 -11.49
N PHE A 148 -8.48 -12.52 -10.67
CA PHE A 148 -8.58 -11.08 -10.87
C PHE A 148 -8.22 -10.33 -9.58
N LEU A 149 -7.66 -9.14 -9.73
CA LEU A 149 -7.31 -8.25 -8.63
C LEU A 149 -7.74 -6.81 -8.99
N GLY A 150 -8.51 -6.18 -8.09
CA GLY A 150 -9.15 -4.88 -8.33
C GLY A 150 -8.62 -3.73 -7.46
N ILE A 151 -7.39 -3.83 -6.95
CA ILE A 151 -6.80 -2.77 -6.12
C ILE A 151 -6.10 -1.73 -6.98
N THR A 152 -6.22 -0.47 -6.57
CA THR A 152 -5.43 0.61 -7.14
C THR A 152 -4.26 0.90 -6.22
N ILE A 153 -3.06 0.96 -6.77
CA ILE A 153 -1.88 1.43 -6.07
C ILE A 153 -1.55 2.81 -6.58
N VAL A 154 -1.22 3.69 -5.64
CA VAL A 154 -0.78 5.05 -5.93
C VAL A 154 0.64 5.27 -5.39
N VAL A 155 1.40 6.03 -6.16
CA VAL A 155 2.78 6.42 -5.84
C VAL A 155 2.87 7.93 -5.86
N ALA A 156 3.59 8.47 -4.90
CA ALA A 156 3.73 9.90 -4.70
C ALA A 156 5.18 10.32 -4.66
N ARG A 157 5.42 11.57 -5.08
CA ARG A 157 6.62 12.32 -4.77
C ARG A 157 6.34 13.22 -3.57
N MET A 158 7.26 13.26 -2.62
CA MET A 158 7.20 14.22 -1.52
C MET A 158 7.72 15.56 -2.01
N THR A 159 6.94 16.63 -1.85
CA THR A 159 7.44 17.99 -2.08
C THR A 159 8.10 18.46 -0.79
N SER A 160 9.37 18.87 -0.88
CA SER A 160 10.11 19.54 0.20
C SER A 160 9.54 20.91 0.50
#